data_AF-A0A7S1CAR0-F1
#
_entry.id   AF-A0A7S1CAR0-F1
#
_cell.length_a   1.000
_cell.length_b   1.000
_cell.length_c   1.000
_cell.angle_alpha   90.00
_cell.angle_beta   90.00
_cell.angle_gamma   90.00
#
_symmetry.space_group_name_H-M   'P 1'
#
loop_
_entity.id
_entity.type
_entity.pdbx_description
1 polymer ?
#
loop_
_entity_poly.entity_id
_entity_poly.type
_entity_poly.pdbx_seq_one_letter_code
_entity_poly.pdbx_strand_id
1 'polypeptide(L)'
;SSFVGVCWVKKSSKWQAVIRVGGKLRFLGQFDDERMAAARCDAEWVKAGKEARNGTSAEEQAAAVAEAKARAEAPRVVVRKSHKGTSSKYVGVCWDKWKNKWQAHISVGGKPTRIGLFRHELQAALAY
;
A
#
# COMPACT_ATOMS: atom_id res chain seq x y z
N SER A 1 22.32 3.06 1.53
CA SER A 1 21.35 3.80 2.34
C SER A 1 22.04 5.03 2.89
N SER A 2 21.38 6.18 2.84
CA SER A 2 21.89 7.43 3.44
C SER A 2 21.47 7.59 4.90
N PHE A 3 20.55 6.75 5.38
CA PHE A 3 19.96 6.81 6.71
C PHE A 3 20.53 5.75 7.66
N VAL A 4 20.90 6.16 8.86
CA VAL A 4 21.42 5.29 9.92
C VAL A 4 20.31 4.35 10.38
N GLY A 5 20.60 3.04 10.40
CA GLY A 5 19.63 2.03 10.79
C GLY A 5 18.65 1.61 9.69
N VAL A 6 18.87 2.03 8.43
CA VAL A 6 18.06 1.59 7.29
C VAL A 6 18.93 0.81 6.32
N CYS A 7 18.47 -0.37 5.88
CA CYS A 7 19.16 -1.18 4.89
C CYS A 7 18.20 -1.75 3.84
N TRP A 8 18.66 -1.90 2.60
CA TRP A 8 17.88 -2.51 1.53
C TRP A 8 18.00 -4.04 1.56
N VAL A 9 16.87 -4.73 1.57
CA VAL A 9 16.79 -6.19 1.53
C VAL A 9 16.42 -6.65 0.13
N LYS A 10 17.40 -7.18 -0.61
CA LYS A 10 17.23 -7.64 -2.00
C LYS A 10 16.22 -8.78 -2.16
N LYS A 11 16.08 -9.66 -1.16
CA LYS A 11 15.18 -10.82 -1.21
C LYS A 11 13.70 -10.43 -1.16
N SER A 12 13.37 -9.40 -0.39
CA SER A 12 12.00 -8.88 -0.29
C SER A 12 11.77 -7.62 -1.12
N SER A 13 12.83 -7.07 -1.74
CA SER A 13 12.83 -5.77 -2.41
C SER A 13 12.23 -4.67 -1.53
N LYS A 14 12.64 -4.65 -0.25
CA LYS A 14 12.11 -3.75 0.77
C LYS A 14 13.22 -3.14 1.61
N TRP A 15 12.97 -1.94 2.12
CA TRP A 15 13.77 -1.25 3.11
C TRP A 15 13.51 -1.78 4.51
N GLN A 16 14.53 -2.32 5.16
CA GLN A 16 14.49 -2.81 6.52
C GLN A 16 14.98 -1.74 7.50
N ALA A 17 14.16 -1.44 8.49
CA ALA A 17 14.48 -0.53 9.59
C ALA A 17 14.96 -1.33 10.81
N VAL A 18 16.17 -1.03 11.26
CA VAL A 18 16.82 -1.62 12.43
C VAL A 18 17.45 -0.52 13.28
N ILE A 19 17.19 -0.55 14.58
CA ILE A 19 17.81 0.37 15.53
C ILE A 19 18.65 -0.36 16.53
N ARG A 20 19.64 0.33 17.09
CA ARG A 20 20.44 -0.18 18.21
C ARG A 20 20.11 0.61 19.46
N VAL A 21 19.47 -0.04 20.43
CA VAL A 21 19.11 0.53 21.73
C VAL A 21 19.76 -0.30 22.83
N GLY A 22 20.58 0.32 23.68
CA GLY A 22 21.28 -0.38 24.76
C GLY A 22 22.21 -1.51 24.26
N GLY A 23 22.89 -1.32 23.13
CA GLY A 23 23.80 -2.31 22.55
C GLY A 23 23.12 -3.43 21.76
N LYS A 24 21.80 -3.62 21.90
CA LYS A 24 21.02 -4.65 21.18
C LYS A 24 20.35 -4.08 19.93
N LEU A 25 20.40 -4.85 18.84
CA LEU A 25 19.69 -4.56 17.61
C LEU A 25 18.22 -4.95 17.76
N ARG A 26 17.31 -4.04 17.43
CA ARG A 26 15.87 -4.28 17.34
C ARG A 26 15.42 -4.05 15.91
N PHE A 27 14.65 -5.01 15.40
CA PHE A 27 14.01 -4.92 14.09
C PHE A 27 12.67 -4.20 14.21
N LEU A 28 12.49 -3.15 13.43
CA LEU A 28 11.30 -2.28 13.48
C LEU A 28 10.28 -2.59 12.38
N GLY A 29 10.72 -3.27 11.32
CA GLY A 29 9.87 -3.63 10.19
C GLY A 29 10.59 -3.55 8.85
N GLN A 30 9.86 -3.95 7.81
CA GLN A 30 10.22 -3.76 6.41
C GLN A 30 9.20 -2.83 5.76
N PHE A 31 9.68 -1.89 4.96
CA PHE A 31 8.93 -0.83 4.30
C PHE A 31 9.27 -0.80 2.82
N ASP A 32 8.33 -0.35 2.00
CA ASP A 32 8.58 -0.20 0.56
C ASP A 32 9.39 1.08 0.25
N ASP A 33 9.46 2.03 1.20
CA ASP A 33 10.13 3.32 1.05
C ASP A 33 11.26 3.56 2.08
N GLU A 34 12.41 4.09 1.62
CA GLU A 34 13.59 4.35 2.45
C GLU A 34 13.30 5.40 3.52
N ARG A 35 12.56 6.47 3.16
CA ARG A 35 12.14 7.53 4.09
C ARG A 35 11.20 7.01 5.17
N MET A 36 10.31 6.08 4.83
CA MET A 36 9.39 5.47 5.80
C MET A 36 10.13 4.56 6.79
N ALA A 37 11.15 3.84 6.31
CA ALA A 37 12.03 3.05 7.18
C ALA A 37 12.87 3.95 8.10
N ALA A 38 13.45 5.03 7.58
CA ALA A 38 14.19 6.02 8.35
C ALA A 38 13.30 6.68 9.40
N ALA A 39 12.06 6.96 9.02
CA ALA A 39 11.07 7.57 9.90
C ALA A 39 10.78 6.72 11.12
N ARG A 40 10.60 5.42 10.87
CA ARG A 40 10.34 4.47 11.94
C ARG A 40 11.53 4.35 12.89
N CYS A 41 12.76 4.40 12.37
CA CYS A 41 13.96 4.44 13.19
C CYS A 41 14.01 5.66 14.10
N ASP A 42 13.73 6.85 13.56
CA ASP A 42 13.72 8.09 14.33
C ASP A 42 12.64 8.10 15.42
N ALA A 43 11.42 7.66 15.09
CA ALA A 43 10.32 7.54 16.07
C ALA A 43 10.68 6.62 17.25
N GLU A 44 11.42 5.54 16.99
CA GLU A 44 11.82 4.60 18.03
C GLU A 44 13.05 5.07 18.82
N TRP A 45 13.93 5.88 18.25
CA TRP A 45 14.94 6.61 19.03
C TRP A 45 14.30 7.62 19.98
N VAL A 46 13.32 8.40 19.52
CA VAL A 46 12.58 9.36 20.36
C VAL A 46 11.88 8.62 21.52
N LYS A 47 11.20 7.49 21.24
CA LYS A 47 10.62 6.64 22.30
C LYS A 47 11.66 6.11 23.28
N ALA A 48 12.88 5.85 22.82
CA ALA A 48 13.98 5.40 23.67
C ALA A 48 14.69 6.57 24.39
N GLY A 49 14.20 7.80 24.30
CA GLY A 49 14.80 8.99 24.91
C GLY A 49 16.10 9.46 24.22
N LYS A 50 16.27 9.11 22.94
CA LYS A 50 17.40 9.52 22.09
C LYS A 50 16.94 10.53 21.05
N GLU A 51 17.81 11.46 20.68
CA GLU A 51 17.56 12.37 19.55
C GLU A 51 17.55 11.62 18.21
N ALA A 52 16.67 12.06 17.31
CA ALA A 52 16.56 11.54 15.95
C ALA A 52 17.88 11.79 15.20
N ARG A 53 18.53 10.71 14.76
CA ARG A 53 19.86 10.80 14.12
C ARG A 53 19.78 11.05 12.62
N ASN A 54 18.63 10.78 12.00
CA ASN A 54 18.42 10.93 10.57
C ASN A 54 17.82 12.29 10.18
N GLY A 55 17.62 13.20 11.14
CA GLY A 55 17.17 14.57 10.89
C GLY A 55 15.77 14.67 10.29
N THR A 56 14.97 13.61 10.32
CA THR A 56 13.62 13.64 9.75
C THR A 56 12.62 14.17 10.76
N SER A 57 12.17 15.42 10.55
CA SER A 57 11.24 16.12 11.45
C SER A 57 9.94 15.32 11.60
N ALA A 58 9.46 15.15 12.84
CA ALA A 58 8.28 14.36 13.21
C ALA A 58 7.00 14.70 12.40
N GLU A 59 6.91 15.90 11.84
CA GLU A 59 5.77 16.38 11.05
C GLU A 59 5.77 15.82 9.62
N GLU A 60 6.91 15.82 8.93
CA GLU A 60 7.08 15.14 7.63
C GLU A 60 6.84 13.63 7.76
N GLN A 61 7.06 13.09 8.95
CA GLN A 61 6.91 11.68 9.28
C GLN A 61 5.44 11.32 9.47
N ALA A 62 4.67 12.19 10.13
CA ALA A 62 3.23 12.04 10.26
C ALA A 62 2.53 12.17 8.90
N ALA A 63 2.97 13.10 8.05
CA ALA A 63 2.46 13.27 6.69
C ALA A 63 2.75 12.04 5.81
N ALA A 64 3.98 11.52 5.82
CA ALA A 64 4.35 10.33 5.04
C ALA A 64 3.62 9.05 5.53
N VAL A 65 3.39 8.92 6.84
CA VAL A 65 2.63 7.77 7.40
C VAL A 65 1.14 7.89 7.08
N ALA A 66 0.57 9.11 7.07
CA ALA A 66 -0.80 9.34 6.62
C ALA A 66 -0.97 9.04 5.13
N GLU A 67 0.00 9.43 4.29
CA GLU A 67 -0.01 9.17 2.86
C GLU A 67 0.17 7.67 2.54
N ALA A 68 1.06 6.98 3.27
CA ALA A 68 1.24 5.53 3.15
C ALA A 68 0.00 4.76 3.64
N LYS A 69 -0.65 5.24 4.72
CA LYS A 69 -1.90 4.67 5.22
C LYS A 69 -3.05 4.89 4.22
N ALA A 70 -3.15 6.08 3.63
CA ALA A 70 -4.10 6.37 2.55
C ALA A 70 -3.84 5.50 1.31
N ARG A 71 -2.58 5.23 0.97
CA ARG A 71 -2.21 4.31 -0.13
C ARG A 71 -2.49 2.84 0.20
N ALA A 72 -2.46 2.44 1.47
CA ALA A 72 -2.82 1.11 1.92
C ALA A 72 -4.35 0.90 2.01
N GLU A 73 -5.10 1.96 2.31
CA GLU A 73 -6.58 1.97 2.32
C GLU A 73 -7.19 2.23 0.93
N ALA A 74 -6.39 2.64 -0.05
CA ALA A 74 -6.83 2.70 -1.44
C ALA A 74 -7.30 1.31 -1.90
N PRO A 75 -8.48 1.19 -2.55
CA PRO A 75 -8.97 -0.10 -3.00
C PRO A 75 -7.93 -0.73 -3.94
N ARG A 76 -7.43 -1.92 -3.56
CA ARG A 76 -6.51 -2.69 -4.39
C ARG A 76 -7.26 -3.23 -5.58
N VAL A 77 -7.25 -2.47 -6.67
CA VAL A 77 -7.86 -2.89 -7.92
C VAL A 77 -7.07 -4.06 -8.50
N VAL A 78 -7.68 -5.24 -8.53
CA VAL A 78 -7.07 -6.43 -9.14
C VAL A 78 -7.23 -6.40 -10.66
N VAL A 79 -6.10 -6.20 -11.35
CA VAL A 79 -6.02 -6.29 -12.80
C VAL A 79 -5.97 -7.76 -13.20
N ARG A 80 -6.83 -8.19 -14.13
CA ARG A 80 -6.78 -9.55 -14.69
C ARG A 80 -5.89 -9.61 -15.92
N LYS A 81 -5.26 -10.77 -16.14
CA LYS A 81 -4.63 -11.08 -17.43
C LYS A 81 -5.73 -11.17 -18.50
N SER A 82 -5.59 -10.37 -19.57
CA SER A 82 -6.57 -10.28 -20.65
C SER A 82 -6.71 -11.62 -21.38
N HIS A 83 -7.93 -12.13 -21.50
CA HIS A 83 -8.26 -13.31 -22.31
C HIS A 83 -9.19 -12.90 -23.47
N LYS A 84 -9.12 -13.60 -24.62
CA LYS A 84 -10.00 -13.32 -25.78
C LYS A 84 -11.47 -13.45 -25.35
N GLY A 85 -12.27 -12.38 -25.53
CA GLY A 85 -13.68 -12.29 -25.11
C GLY A 85 -13.92 -11.45 -23.86
N THR A 86 -12.86 -10.88 -23.27
CA THR A 86 -12.94 -10.09 -22.05
C THR A 86 -13.17 -8.60 -22.34
N SER A 87 -14.21 -7.97 -21.78
CA SER A 87 -14.53 -6.56 -22.04
C SER A 87 -13.85 -5.56 -21.08
N SER A 88 -13.19 -6.01 -20.01
CA SER A 88 -12.56 -5.15 -19.00
C SER A 88 -11.20 -5.67 -18.55
N LYS A 89 -10.30 -4.74 -18.17
CA LYS A 89 -8.97 -5.01 -17.58
C LYS A 89 -9.05 -5.48 -16.12
N TYR A 90 -10.17 -5.29 -15.45
CA TYR A 90 -10.31 -5.58 -14.01
C TYR A 90 -11.16 -6.83 -13.75
N VAL A 91 -10.85 -7.54 -12.67
CA VAL A 91 -11.64 -8.71 -12.23
C VAL A 91 -13.03 -8.24 -11.80
N GLY A 92 -14.07 -9.02 -12.11
CA GLY A 92 -15.46 -8.73 -11.70
C GLY A 92 -16.12 -7.53 -12.39
N VAL A 93 -15.41 -6.84 -13.30
CA VAL A 93 -15.97 -5.74 -14.09
C VAL A 93 -16.31 -6.22 -15.50
N CYS A 94 -17.51 -5.86 -15.97
CA CYS A 94 -17.99 -6.13 -17.32
C CYS A 94 -18.73 -4.92 -17.90
N TRP A 95 -18.74 -4.80 -19.23
CA TRP A 95 -19.49 -3.75 -19.92
C TRP A 95 -20.90 -4.24 -20.24
N ASP A 96 -21.91 -3.55 -19.74
CA ASP A 96 -23.31 -3.79 -20.09
C ASP A 96 -23.68 -2.93 -21.31
N LYS A 97 -23.84 -3.59 -22.46
CA LYS A 97 -24.18 -2.94 -23.73
C LYS A 97 -25.60 -2.38 -23.76
N TRP A 98 -26.51 -2.91 -22.95
CA TRP A 98 -27.92 -2.51 -22.97
C TRP A 98 -28.12 -1.23 -22.14
N LYS A 99 -27.37 -1.11 -21.04
CA LYS A 99 -27.40 0.07 -20.17
C LYS A 99 -26.33 1.10 -20.50
N ASN A 100 -25.38 0.75 -21.38
CA ASN A 100 -24.18 1.53 -21.70
C ASN A 100 -23.42 1.96 -20.43
N LYS A 101 -23.25 1.01 -19.49
CA LYS A 101 -22.61 1.24 -18.18
C LYS A 101 -21.68 0.08 -17.83
N TRP A 102 -20.67 0.37 -17.00
CA TRP A 102 -19.79 -0.64 -16.43
C TRP A 102 -20.46 -1.28 -15.22
N GLN A 103 -20.59 -2.60 -15.20
CA GLN A 103 -21.14 -3.33 -14.08
C GLN A 103 -20.02 -4.03 -13.30
N ALA A 104 -20.01 -3.87 -11.98
CA ALA A 104 -19.16 -4.64 -11.07
C ALA A 104 -19.98 -5.73 -10.38
N HIS A 105 -19.44 -6.94 -10.30
CA HIS A 105 -20.01 -8.06 -9.55
C HIS A 105 -18.91 -8.80 -8.79
N ILE A 106 -19.21 -9.21 -7.56
CA ILE A 106 -18.33 -10.00 -6.70
C ILE A 106 -18.95 -11.38 -6.45
N SER A 107 -18.13 -12.42 -6.33
CA SER A 107 -18.61 -13.75 -5.93
C SER A 107 -18.46 -13.91 -4.42
N VAL A 108 -19.57 -13.92 -3.68
CA VAL A 108 -19.59 -14.20 -2.24
C VAL A 108 -20.23 -15.55 -2.03
N GLY A 109 -19.46 -16.52 -1.53
CA GLY A 109 -19.94 -17.90 -1.34
C GLY A 109 -20.35 -18.61 -2.65
N GLY A 110 -19.66 -18.31 -3.76
CA GLY A 110 -19.94 -18.89 -5.07
C GLY A 110 -21.11 -18.27 -5.83
N LYS A 111 -21.80 -17.28 -5.25
CA LYS A 111 -22.92 -16.57 -5.87
C LYS A 111 -22.48 -15.19 -6.36
N PRO A 112 -22.73 -14.83 -7.63
CA PRO A 112 -22.41 -13.50 -8.12
C PRO A 112 -23.40 -12.47 -7.57
N THR A 113 -22.91 -11.54 -6.76
CA THR A 113 -23.65 -10.39 -6.25
C THR A 113 -23.26 -9.15 -7.04
N ARG A 114 -24.25 -8.44 -7.60
CA ARG A 114 -24.03 -7.17 -8.30
C ARG A 114 -23.75 -6.07 -7.28
N ILE A 115 -22.61 -5.41 -7.42
CA ILE A 115 -22.21 -4.29 -6.57
C ILE A 115 -22.90 -3.02 -7.05
N GLY A 116 -22.79 -2.73 -8.35
CA GLY A 116 -23.33 -1.50 -8.91
C GLY A 116 -23.09 -1.33 -10.39
N LEU A 117 -23.67 -0.26 -10.93
CA LEU A 117 -23.49 0.22 -12.30
C LEU A 117 -22.76 1.57 -12.24
N PHE A 118 -21.68 1.68 -12.99
CA PHE A 118 -20.77 2.82 -12.96
C PHE A 118 -20.60 3.39 -14.36
N ARG A 119 -20.21 4.66 -14.43
CA ARG A 119 -19.91 5.35 -15.70
C ARG A 119 -18.53 4.99 -16.22
N HIS A 120 -17.59 4.72 -15.33
CA HIS A 120 -16.19 4.46 -15.66
C HIS A 120 -15.75 3.08 -15.19
N GLU A 121 -14.88 2.46 -15.98
CA GLU A 121 -14.31 1.14 -15.71
C GLU A 121 -13.52 1.12 -14.39
N LEU A 122 -12.71 2.17 -14.15
CA LEU A 122 -11.90 2.29 -12.94
C LEU A 122 -12.77 2.45 -11.68
N GLN A 123 -13.89 3.17 -11.79
CA GLN A 123 -14.81 3.34 -10.66
C GLN A 123 -15.52 2.02 -10.31
N ALA A 124 -15.90 1.24 -11.33
CA ALA A 124 -16.42 -0.11 -11.11
C ALA A 124 -15.38 -1.03 -10.46
N ALA A 125 -14.11 -0.88 -10.85
CA ALA A 125 -13.02 -1.69 -10.34
C ALA A 125 -12.57 -1.31 -8.92
N LEU A 126 -12.72 -0.04 -8.52
CA LEU A 126 -12.51 0.41 -7.15
C LEU A 126 -13.63 -0.06 -6.21
N ALA A 127 -14.82 -0.32 -6.74
CA ALA A 127 -15.95 -0.83 -5.98
C ALA A 127 -15.96 -2.37 -5.84
N TYR A 128 -15.15 -3.07 -6.66
CA TYR A 128 -14.96 -4.53 -6.64
C TYR A 128 -14.01 -4.95 -5.52
#